data_AF-A0AAN9F8V0-F1
#
_entry.id   AF-A0AAN9F8V0-F1
#
_cell.length_a   1.000
_cell.length_b   1.000
_cell.length_c   1.000
_cell.angle_alpha   90.00
_cell.angle_beta   90.00
_cell.angle_gamma   90.00
#
_symmetry.space_group_name_H-M   'P 1'
#
loop_
_entity.id
_entity.type
_entity.pdbx_description
1 polymer ?
#
loop_
_entity_poly.entity_id
_entity_poly.type
_entity_poly.pdbx_seq_one_letter_code
_entity_poly.pdbx_strand_id
1 'polypeptide(L)' 'MMEEMNGGCSTPNRWECRIPTALVPPPPPKKKALFRVGKKPDPPKNGYFQPPDLDQLFSLLPPTPNNNT' A
#
# COMPACT_ATOMS: atom_id res chain seq x y z
N MET A 1 41.90 -25.85 10.15
CA MET A 1 40.51 -26.31 9.95
C MET A 1 39.69 -25.05 9.84
N MET A 2 39.23 -24.72 8.63
CA MET A 2 38.52 -23.47 8.34
C MET A 2 37.08 -23.69 8.82
N GLU A 3 36.77 -23.26 10.04
CA GLU A 3 35.41 -23.36 10.58
C GLU A 3 34.47 -22.58 9.64
N GLU A 4 33.50 -23.29 9.06
CA GLU A 4 32.43 -22.72 8.28
C GLU A 4 31.74 -21.64 9.10
N MET A 5 31.89 -20.38 8.67
CA MET A 5 31.09 -19.25 9.14
C MET A 5 29.65 -19.37 8.61
N ASN A 6 28.97 -20.48 8.92
CA ASN A 6 27.58 -20.72 8.56
C ASN A 6 26.62 -20.17 9.64
N GLY A 7 26.96 -19.00 10.19
CA GLY A 7 26.05 -18.21 11.00
C GLY A 7 25.20 -17.34 10.07
N GLY A 8 24.14 -17.93 9.49
CA GLY A 8 23.15 -17.14 8.74
C GLY A 8 22.55 -15.99 9.58
N CYS A 9 21.81 -15.08 8.94
CA CYS A 9 21.07 -14.05 9.67
C CYS A 9 19.96 -14.71 10.50
N SER A 10 20.23 -14.93 11.79
CA SER A 10 19.31 -15.56 12.73
C SER A 10 19.17 -14.70 13.98
N THR A 11 17.98 -14.70 14.56
CA THR A 11 17.68 -13.96 15.78
C THR A 11 18.57 -14.47 16.93
N PRO A 12 19.31 -13.59 17.64
CA PRO A 12 20.11 -13.98 18.79
C PRO A 12 19.30 -14.78 19.81
N ASN A 13 19.80 -15.96 20.21
CA ASN A 13 19.09 -16.88 21.09
C ASN A 13 19.43 -16.69 22.59
N ARG A 14 20.41 -15.83 22.91
CA ARG A 14 20.83 -15.52 24.29
C ARG A 14 19.72 -14.73 25.00
N TRP A 15 19.47 -15.05 26.26
CA TRP A 15 18.25 -14.65 26.97
C TRP A 15 18.07 -13.13 27.06
N GLU A 16 19.16 -12.38 27.25
CA GLU A 16 19.12 -10.92 27.33
C GLU A 16 18.92 -10.21 25.99
N CYS A 17 19.07 -10.93 24.87
CA CYS A 17 18.78 -10.43 23.52
C CYS A 17 17.41 -10.87 22.98
N ARG A 18 16.68 -11.73 23.70
CA ARG A 18 15.36 -12.21 23.26
C ARG A 18 14.33 -11.10 23.43
N ILE A 19 13.60 -10.81 22.35
CA ILE A 19 12.39 -9.99 22.42
C ILE A 19 11.37 -10.77 23.25
N PRO A 20 10.81 -10.20 24.33
CA PRO A 20 9.74 -10.84 25.08
C PRO A 20 8.59 -11.20 24.16
N THR A 21 8.12 -12.45 24.21
CA THR A 21 6.92 -12.86 23.48
C THR A 21 5.72 -12.17 24.11
N ALA A 22 5.34 -11.01 23.59
CA ALA A 22 4.06 -10.40 23.92
C ALA A 22 2.96 -11.39 23.50
N LEU A 23 2.15 -11.84 24.46
CA LEU A 23 1.12 -12.87 24.22
C LEU A 23 0.05 -12.41 23.22
N VAL A 24 -0.12 -11.09 23.04
CA VAL A 24 -1.04 -10.49 22.07
C VAL A 24 -0.47 -9.15 21.59
N PRO A 25 -0.45 -8.84 20.27
CA PRO A 25 -0.10 -7.52 19.77
C PRO A 25 -1.09 -6.46 20.31
N PRO A 26 -0.69 -5.17 20.38
CA PRO A 26 -1.63 -4.12 20.76
C PRO A 26 -2.83 -4.09 19.80
N PRO A 27 -4.03 -3.70 20.28
CA PRO A 27 -5.22 -3.63 19.45
C PRO A 27 -4.99 -2.64 18.27
N PRO A 28 -5.62 -2.90 17.10
CA PRO A 28 -5.42 -2.07 15.92
C PRO A 28 -5.89 -0.63 16.16
N PRO A 29 -5.24 0.37 15.54
CA PRO A 29 -5.68 1.77 15.60
C PRO A 29 -7.13 1.91 15.13
N LYS A 30 -7.93 2.69 15.86
CA LYS A 30 -9.31 2.99 15.46
C LYS A 30 -9.29 3.79 14.15
N LYS A 31 -10.03 3.32 13.15
CA LYS A 31 -10.23 4.06 11.90
C LYS A 31 -10.85 5.41 12.23
N LYS A 32 -10.11 6.49 11.96
CA LYS A 32 -10.65 7.86 12.05
C LYS A 32 -11.80 7.95 11.04
N ALA A 33 -12.94 8.51 11.46
CA ALA A 33 -14.03 8.82 10.55
C ALA A 33 -13.50 9.88 9.56
N LEU A 34 -13.04 9.44 8.40
CA LEU A 34 -12.58 10.30 7.32
C LEU A 34 -13.81 11.07 6.85
N PHE A 35 -13.98 12.30 7.35
CA PHE A 35 -14.86 13.36 6.88
C PHE A 35 -15.90 12.97 5.82
N ARG A 36 -16.90 12.20 6.24
CA ARG A 36 -18.20 12.03 5.57
C ARG A 36 -19.25 11.89 6.67
N VAL A 37 -19.35 12.93 7.50
CA VAL A 37 -20.56 13.13 8.31
C VAL A 37 -21.71 13.18 7.30
N GLY A 38 -22.49 12.10 7.21
CA GLY A 38 -23.78 12.12 6.53
C GLY A 38 -23.85 11.67 5.07
N LYS A 39 -23.04 10.71 4.61
CA LYS A 39 -23.38 9.68 3.58
C LYS A 39 -22.10 9.08 2.96
N LYS A 40 -22.08 7.76 2.78
CA LYS A 40 -21.12 7.11 1.88
C LYS A 40 -21.43 7.66 0.47
N PRO A 41 -20.44 8.15 -0.29
CA PRO A 41 -20.68 8.49 -1.69
C PRO A 41 -21.15 7.21 -2.39
N ASP A 42 -22.14 7.35 -3.27
CA ASP A 42 -22.52 6.25 -4.14
C ASP A 42 -21.30 5.78 -4.94
N PRO A 43 -21.21 4.48 -5.28
CA PRO A 43 -20.21 4.01 -6.21
C PRO A 43 -20.24 4.86 -7.50
N PRO A 44 -19.08 5.09 -8.15
CA PRO A 44 -19.06 5.75 -9.44
C PRO A 44 -20.03 5.07 -10.42
N LYS A 45 -20.79 5.86 -11.18
CA LYS A 45 -21.86 5.34 -12.06
C LYS A 45 -21.37 4.33 -13.11
N ASN A 46 -20.11 4.40 -13.48
CA ASN A 46 -19.42 3.51 -14.43
C ASN A 46 -18.47 2.53 -13.73
N GLY A 47 -18.51 2.42 -12.40
CA GLY A 47 -17.66 1.51 -11.63
C GLY A 47 -16.19 1.93 -11.51
N TYR A 48 -15.78 3.02 -12.16
CA TYR A 48 -14.41 3.52 -12.13
C TYR A 48 -14.33 4.87 -11.43
N PHE A 49 -13.30 5.04 -10.61
CA PHE A 49 -12.95 6.34 -10.09
C PHE A 49 -12.60 7.26 -11.27
N GLN A 50 -13.38 8.32 -11.44
CA GLN A 50 -13.09 9.39 -12.40
C GLN A 50 -12.50 10.57 -11.64
N PRO A 51 -11.19 10.61 -11.42
CA PRO A 51 -10.56 11.80 -10.88
C PRO A 51 -10.64 12.93 -11.92
N PRO A 52 -10.80 14.18 -11.48
CA PRO A 52 -10.99 15.34 -12.36
C PRO A 52 -9.76 15.71 -13.22
N ASP A 53 -8.64 15.03 -13.04
CA ASP A 53 -7.35 15.30 -13.68
C ASP A 53 -7.03 14.38 -14.86
N LEU A 54 -7.62 13.18 -14.96
CA LEU A 54 -7.31 12.23 -16.04
C LEU A 54 -7.62 12.80 -17.43
N ASP A 55 -8.77 13.45 -17.62
CA ASP A 55 -9.15 14.03 -18.91
C ASP A 55 -8.19 15.17 -19.33
N GLN A 56 -7.60 15.85 -18.35
CA GLN A 56 -6.62 16.91 -18.60
C GLN A 56 -5.30 16.34 -19.13
N LEU A 57 -4.89 15.15 -18.66
CA LEU A 57 -3.67 14.49 -19.15
C LEU A 57 -3.77 14.14 -20.64
N PHE A 58 -4.93 13.67 -21.09
CA PHE A 58 -5.15 13.32 -22.50
C PHE A 58 -5.35 14.55 -23.40
N SER A 59 -5.81 15.66 -22.84
CA SER A 59 -5.97 16.93 -23.58
C SER A 59 -4.63 17.58 -23.96
N LEU A 60 -3.53 17.19 -23.29
CA LEU A 60 -2.18 17.69 -23.56
C LEU A 60 -1.47 16.91 -24.69
N LEU A 61 -2.03 15.79 -25.13
CA LEU A 61 -1.44 14.96 -26.17
C LEU A 61 -1.96 15.40 -27.54
N PRO A 62 -1.06 15.59 -28.55
CA PRO A 62 -1.51 15.86 -29.90
C PRO A 62 -2.26 14.63 -30.46
N PRO A 63 -3.31 14.83 -31.27
CA PRO A 63 -4.01 13.74 -31.91
C PRO A 63 -3.03 12.93 -32.78
N THR A 64 -3.00 11.62 -32.58
CA THR A 64 -2.19 10.73 -33.41
C THR A 64 -2.73 10.73 -34.85
N PRO A 65 -1.89 10.92 -35.87
CA PRO A 65 -2.33 10.82 -37.26
C PRO A 65 -2.84 9.40 -37.52
N ASN A 66 -4.09 9.29 -37.98
CA ASN A 66 -4.72 8.05 -38.40
C ASN A 66 -4.20 7.65 -39.79
N ASN A 67 -3.20 6.78 -39.83
CA ASN A 67 -2.72 6.18 -41.07
C ASN A 67 -3.56 4.95 -41.44
N ASN A 68 -4.74 5.20 -42.02
CA ASN A 68 -5.57 4.18 -42.65
C ASN A 68 -5.95 4.66 -44.06
N THR A 69 -5.14 4.27 -45.05
CA THR A 69 -5.47 4.26 -46.49
C THR A 69 -5.55 2.81 -46.94
#